data_AF-A0AAV0XTC0-F1
#
_entry.id   AF-A0AAV0XTC0-F1
#
_cell.length_a   1.000
_cell.length_b   1.000
_cell.length_c   1.000
_cell.angle_alpha   90.00
_cell.angle_beta   90.00
_cell.angle_gamma   90.00
#
_symmetry.space_group_name_H-M   'P 1'
#
loop_
_entity.id
_entity.type
_entity.pdbx_description
1 polymer ?
#
loop_
_entity_poly.entity_id
_entity_poly.type
_entity_poly.pdbx_seq_one_letter_code
_entity_poly.pdbx_strand_id
1 'polypeptide(L)'
;MEILDDIEAACVLYALYENNELNKKPKPKKQRRHWVHPLNLKRPQEGQFQVTFMALRSYPEEFVKYYRMSIASFDELISLIRLPLTKQETGLRVPISSEERLTVTLR
;
A
#
# COMPACT_ATOMS: atom_id res chain seq x y z
N MET A 1 -52.40 -21.29 22.24
CA MET A 1 -51.16 -20.97 21.51
C MET A 1 -50.68 -19.70 22.17
N GLU A 2 -49.83 -19.83 23.19
CA GLU A 2 -49.33 -18.67 23.94
C GLU A 2 -48.54 -17.78 22.98
N ILE A 3 -48.92 -16.50 22.95
CA ILE A 3 -48.23 -15.47 22.18
C ILE A 3 -46.89 -15.28 22.88
N LEU A 4 -45.80 -15.60 22.19
CA LEU A 4 -44.44 -15.39 22.66
C LEU A 4 -44.30 -13.92 23.09
N ASP A 5 -43.83 -13.67 24.31
CA ASP A 5 -43.63 -12.30 24.80
C ASP A 5 -42.60 -11.58 23.91
N ASP A 6 -42.79 -10.28 23.70
CA ASP A 6 -41.95 -9.50 22.76
C ASP A 6 -40.46 -9.56 23.15
N ILE A 7 -40.19 -9.73 24.45
CA ILE A 7 -38.85 -9.93 25.01
C ILE A 7 -38.26 -11.27 24.57
N GLU A 8 -39.03 -12.35 24.67
CA GLU A 8 -38.58 -13.69 24.25
C GLU A 8 -38.35 -13.72 22.73
N ALA A 9 -39.21 -13.07 21.95
CA ALA A 9 -39.04 -12.92 20.51
C ALA A 9 -37.73 -12.17 20.17
N ALA A 10 -37.42 -11.09 20.88
CA ALA A 10 -36.17 -10.33 20.70
C ALA A 10 -34.93 -11.15 21.07
N CYS A 11 -34.97 -11.90 22.17
CA CYS A 11 -33.89 -12.78 22.59
C CYS A 11 -33.61 -13.88 21.55
N VAL A 12 -34.66 -14.50 21.01
CA VAL A 12 -34.53 -15.51 19.95
C VAL A 12 -33.96 -14.89 18.68
N LEU A 13 -34.42 -13.71 18.27
CA LEU A 13 -33.90 -13.02 17.08
C LEU A 13 -32.40 -12.70 17.22
N TYR A 14 -31.99 -12.22 18.39
CA TYR A 14 -30.59 -11.91 18.68
C TYR A 14 -29.70 -13.17 18.67
N ALA A 15 -30.14 -14.25 19.31
CA ALA A 15 -29.44 -15.53 19.28
C ALA A 15 -29.31 -16.12 17.86
N LEU A 16 -30.34 -15.94 17.01
CA LEU A 16 -30.27 -16.35 15.61
C LEU A 16 -29.29 -15.48 14.81
N TYR A 17 -29.24 -14.17 15.08
CA TYR A 17 -28.28 -13.26 14.44
C TYR A 17 -26.83 -13.62 14.80
N GLU A 18 -26.50 -13.77 16.08
CA GLU A 18 -25.14 -14.14 16.51
C GLU A 18 -24.68 -15.48 15.91
N ASN A 19 -25.55 -16.48 15.93
CA ASN A 19 -25.26 -17.77 15.30
C ASN A 19 -24.99 -17.63 13.79
N ASN A 20 -25.69 -16.74 13.10
CA ASN A 20 -25.48 -16.51 11.67
C ASN A 20 -24.15 -15.78 11.41
N GLU A 21 -23.77 -14.81 12.24
CA GLU A 21 -22.47 -14.13 12.17
C GLU A 21 -21.29 -15.10 12.42
N LEU A 22 -21.41 -15.98 13.42
CA LEU A 22 -20.39 -16.98 13.76
C LEU A 22 -20.26 -18.07 12.68
N ASN A 23 -21.36 -18.42 12.01
CA ASN A 23 -21.39 -19.41 10.94
C ASN A 23 -21.08 -18.86 9.54
N LYS A 24 -20.77 -17.56 9.42
CA LYS A 24 -20.30 -16.98 8.15
C LYS A 24 -18.99 -17.62 7.74
N LYS A 25 -19.07 -18.55 6.77
CA LYS A 25 -17.88 -19.13 6.16
C LYS A 25 -17.06 -18.02 5.49
N PRO A 26 -15.73 -17.97 5.71
CA PRO A 26 -14.89 -17.00 5.03
C PRO A 26 -15.00 -17.22 3.52
N LYS A 27 -15.14 -16.12 2.77
CA LYS A 27 -15.18 -16.19 1.30
C LYS A 27 -13.90 -16.88 0.80
N PRO A 28 -13.99 -17.81 -0.17
CA PRO A 28 -12.80 -18.46 -0.70
C PRO A 28 -11.86 -17.39 -1.28
N LYS A 29 -10.59 -17.42 -0.86
CA LYS A 29 -9.58 -16.49 -1.36
C LYS A 29 -9.39 -16.76 -2.86
N LYS A 30 -9.62 -15.75 -3.69
CA LYS A 30 -9.29 -15.85 -5.12
C LYS A 30 -7.81 -16.17 -5.26
N GLN A 31 -7.48 -17.23 -6.00
CA GLN A 31 -6.10 -17.54 -6.32
C GLN A 31 -5.56 -16.44 -7.23
N ARG A 32 -4.55 -15.70 -6.75
CA ARG A 32 -3.86 -14.69 -7.55
C ARG A 32 -2.98 -15.40 -8.55
N ARG A 33 -3.11 -15.08 -9.85
CA ARG A 33 -2.22 -15.60 -10.90
C ARG A 33 -0.75 -15.26 -10.65
N HIS A 34 -0.50 -14.12 -10.03
CA HIS A 34 0.83 -13.65 -9.65
C HIS A 34 0.75 -12.90 -8.31
N TRP A 35 1.68 -13.18 -7.40
CA TRP A 35 1.88 -12.35 -6.21
C TRP A 35 2.50 -11.01 -6.62
N VAL A 36 3.57 -11.04 -7.41
CA VAL A 36 4.18 -9.89 -8.07
C VAL A 36 4.20 -10.17 -9.56
N HIS A 37 3.68 -9.24 -10.37
CA HIS A 37 3.69 -9.40 -11.83
C HIS A 37 5.13 -9.42 -12.37
N PRO A 38 5.49 -10.27 -13.36
CA PRO A 38 6.86 -10.35 -13.90
C PRO A 38 7.45 -9.00 -14.36
N LEU A 39 6.62 -8.10 -14.87
CA LEU A 39 7.04 -6.73 -15.23
C LEU A 39 7.62 -5.96 -14.02
N ASN A 40 7.05 -6.16 -12.83
CA ASN A 40 7.52 -5.48 -11.61
C ASN A 40 8.78 -6.12 -11.04
N LEU A 41 9.15 -7.33 -11.47
CA LEU A 41 10.42 -7.96 -11.06
C LEU A 41 11.62 -7.28 -11.71
N LYS A 42 11.42 -6.68 -12.89
CA LYS A 42 12.46 -5.95 -13.62
C LYS A 42 12.67 -4.51 -13.13
N ARG A 43 11.85 -4.04 -12.19
CA ARG A 43 11.89 -2.67 -11.66
C ARG A 43 13.28 -2.25 -11.15
N PRO A 44 14.09 -3.08 -10.47
CA PRO A 44 15.43 -2.67 -10.04
C PRO A 44 16.39 -2.33 -11.20
N GLN A 45 16.13 -2.85 -12.41
CA GLN A 45 16.97 -2.62 -13.60
C GLN A 45 16.34 -1.62 -14.57
N GLU A 46 15.05 -1.79 -14.85
CA GLU A 46 14.30 -1.04 -15.88
C GLU A 46 13.37 0.01 -15.28
N GLY A 47 13.30 0.11 -13.95
CA GLY A 47 12.42 1.03 -13.26
C GLY A 47 12.78 2.47 -13.58
N GLN A 48 11.76 3.28 -13.85
CA GLN A 48 11.97 4.68 -14.20
C GLN A 48 12.77 5.44 -13.15
N PHE A 49 12.54 5.21 -11.86
CA PHE A 49 13.34 5.83 -10.81
C PHE A 49 14.82 5.51 -10.99
N GLN A 50 15.16 4.23 -11.22
CA GLN A 50 16.54 3.80 -11.37
C GLN A 50 17.23 4.44 -12.59
N VAL A 51 16.50 4.58 -13.70
CA VAL A 51 17.04 5.14 -14.95
C VAL A 51 17.09 6.67 -14.91
N THR A 52 16.04 7.32 -14.40
CA THR A 52 15.82 8.76 -14.59
C THR A 52 16.25 9.59 -13.38
N PHE A 53 16.16 9.08 -12.15
CA PHE A 53 16.41 9.89 -10.95
C PHE A 53 17.84 10.42 -10.89
N MET A 54 18.84 9.56 -11.11
CA MET A 54 20.24 9.97 -11.10
C MET A 54 20.58 10.91 -12.26
N ALA A 55 20.00 10.68 -13.44
CA ALA A 55 20.16 11.57 -14.57
C ALA A 55 19.60 12.98 -14.27
N LEU A 56 18.40 13.07 -13.71
CA LEU A 56 17.78 14.35 -13.35
C LEU A 56 18.58 15.12 -12.30
N ARG A 57 19.18 14.43 -11.32
CA ARG A 57 19.99 15.11 -10.28
C ARG A 57 21.24 15.80 -10.84
N SER A 58 21.76 15.36 -11.98
CA SER A 58 22.86 16.03 -12.67
C SER A 58 22.45 17.34 -13.37
N TYR A 59 21.14 17.57 -13.55
CA TYR A 59 20.60 18.74 -14.23
C TYR A 59 19.58 19.48 -13.33
N PRO A 60 20.03 20.40 -12.46
CA PRO A 60 19.17 21.06 -11.49
C PRO A 60 17.92 21.74 -12.07
N GLU A 61 18.04 22.36 -13.25
CA GLU A 61 16.91 22.99 -13.93
C GLU A 61 15.84 21.98 -14.36
N GLU A 62 16.27 20.84 -14.94
CA GLU A 62 15.37 19.76 -15.33
C GLU A 62 14.77 19.07 -14.11
N PHE A 63 15.54 18.95 -13.02
CA PHE A 63 15.04 18.44 -11.74
C PHE A 63 13.89 19.30 -11.21
N VAL A 64 14.04 20.63 -11.25
CA VAL A 64 12.97 21.57 -10.85
C VAL A 64 11.76 21.47 -11.79
N LYS A 65 11.97 21.34 -13.11
CA LYS A 65 10.84 21.14 -14.04
C LYS A 65 10.08 19.85 -13.77
N TYR A 66 10.80 18.78 -13.44
CA TYR A 66 10.23 17.46 -13.21
C TYR A 66 9.52 17.35 -11.85
N TYR A 67 10.19 17.71 -10.75
CA TYR A 67 9.66 17.56 -9.39
C TYR A 67 8.99 18.83 -8.83
N ARG A 68 9.04 19.95 -9.56
CA ARG A 68 8.55 21.27 -9.11
C ARG A 68 9.23 21.79 -7.84
N MET A 69 10.42 21.29 -7.53
CA MET A 69 11.23 21.70 -6.39
C MET A 69 12.72 21.51 -6.65
N SER A 70 13.56 22.22 -5.89
CA SER A 70 15.01 22.06 -5.98
C SER A 70 15.45 20.70 -5.45
N ILE A 71 16.65 20.28 -5.86
CA ILE A 71 17.29 19.06 -5.36
C ILE A 71 17.43 19.11 -3.82
N ALA A 72 17.82 20.25 -3.27
CA ALA A 72 17.97 20.44 -1.83
C ALA A 72 16.63 20.29 -1.09
N SER A 73 15.55 20.88 -1.62
CA SER A 73 14.21 20.75 -1.05
C SER A 73 13.69 19.32 -1.11
N PHE A 74 14.03 18.58 -2.17
CA PHE A 74 13.70 17.16 -2.27
C PHE A 74 14.44 16.33 -1.21
N ASP A 75 15.74 16.59 -1.01
CA ASP A 75 16.54 15.89 -0.01
C ASP A 75 16.09 16.20 1.42
N GLU A 76 15.75 17.46 1.69
CA GLU A 76 15.16 17.88 2.96
C GLU A 76 13.83 17.16 3.19
N LEU A 77 12.92 17.16 2.21
CA LEU A 77 11.66 16.45 2.30
C LEU A 77 11.87 14.96 2.57
N ILE A 78 12.79 14.32 1.85
CA ILE A 78 13.16 12.93 2.10
C ILE A 78 13.69 12.73 3.51
N SER A 79 14.54 13.62 4.03
CA SER A 79 15.09 13.48 5.39
C SER A 79 13.99 13.45 6.45
N LEU A 80 12.92 14.22 6.26
CA LEU A 80 11.77 14.29 7.17
C LEU A 80 10.89 13.03 7.11
N ILE A 81 10.69 12.48 5.92
CA ILE A 81 9.74 11.37 5.71
C ILE A 81 10.43 10.00 5.60
N ARG A 82 11.76 9.93 5.58
CA ARG A 82 12.51 8.67 5.39
C ARG A 82 12.14 7.65 6.44
N LEU A 83 12.15 8.01 7.71
CA LEU A 83 11.87 7.08 8.82
C LEU A 83 10.48 6.44 8.71
N PRO A 84 9.36 7.20 8.60
CA PRO A 84 8.03 6.60 8.49
C PRO A 84 7.79 5.86 7.16
N LEU A 85 8.54 6.17 6.10
CA LEU A 85 8.40 5.51 4.80
C LEU A 85 9.30 4.31 4.60
N THR A 86 10.37 4.16 5.39
CA THR A 86 11.27 3.03 5.32
C THR A 86 10.57 1.78 5.82
N LYS A 87 10.63 0.71 5.03
CA LYS A 87 10.11 -0.60 5.41
C LYS A 87 11.25 -1.53 5.67
N GLN A 88 11.06 -2.45 6.61
CA GLN A 88 12.02 -3.51 6.88
C GLN A 88 12.15 -4.41 5.65
N GLU A 89 13.39 -4.69 5.26
CA GLU A 89 13.69 -5.70 4.27
C GLU A 89 13.44 -7.10 4.87
N THR A 90 12.75 -7.94 4.11
CA THR A 90 12.46 -9.32 4.50
C THR A 90 12.87 -10.24 3.37
N GLY A 91 13.17 -11.50 3.67
CA GLY A 91 13.55 -12.48 2.63
C GLY A 91 12.46 -12.75 1.58
N LEU A 92 11.24 -12.24 1.79
CA LEU A 92 10.12 -12.39 0.85
C LEU A 92 10.09 -11.31 -0.23
N ARG A 93 10.57 -10.09 0.10
CA ARG A 93 10.50 -8.94 -0.81
C ARG A 93 11.43 -7.82 -0.37
N VAL A 94 12.12 -7.25 -1.36
CA VAL A 94 12.82 -5.96 -1.24
C VAL A 94 11.79 -4.82 -1.30
N PRO A 95 11.71 -3.97 -0.26
CA PRO A 95 10.80 -2.83 -0.25
C PRO A 95 11.22 -1.78 -1.28
N ILE A 96 10.26 -0.94 -1.69
CA ILE A 96 10.53 0.23 -2.52
C ILE A 96 11.14 1.31 -1.61
N SER A 97 12.24 1.94 -2.03
CA SER A 97 12.93 2.98 -1.25
C SER A 97 12.03 4.20 -1.01
N SER A 98 12.31 4.96 0.04
CA SER A 98 11.59 6.21 0.35
C SER A 98 11.64 7.20 -0.80
N GLU A 99 12.79 7.29 -1.48
CA GLU A 99 13.09 8.19 -2.59
C GLU A 99 12.29 7.83 -3.83
N GLU A 100 12.21 6.54 -4.15
CA GLU A 100 11.41 6.05 -5.27
C GLU A 100 9.91 6.23 -5.01
N ARG A 101 9.47 5.99 -3.76
CA ARG A 101 8.09 6.25 -3.35
C ARG A 101 7.74 7.73 -3.47
N LEU A 102 8.61 8.61 -2.99
CA LEU A 102 8.40 10.05 -3.11
C LEU A 102 8.39 10.47 -4.59
N THR A 103 9.31 9.93 -5.39
CA THR A 103 9.38 10.22 -6.83
C THR A 103 8.07 9.91 -7.54
N VAL A 104 7.46 8.75 -7.26
CA VAL A 104 6.16 8.37 -7.84
C VAL A 104 5.02 9.26 -7.32
N THR A 105 5.15 9.80 -6.10
CA THR A 105 4.11 10.62 -5.46
C THR A 105 4.11 12.06 -5.97
N LEU A 106 5.29 12.63 -6.25
CA LEU A 106 5.45 14.02 -6.69
C LEU A 106 5.29 14.22 -8.20
N ARG A 107 5.41 13.15 -8.98
CA ARG A 107 5.35 13.20 -10.45
C ARG A 107 3.94 13.45 -10.97
#